data_AF-A0A1G8Q2X0-F1
#
_entry.id   AF-A0A1G8Q2X0-F1
#
_cell.length_a   1.000
_cell.length_b   1.000
_cell.length_c   1.000
_cell.angle_alpha   90.00
_cell.angle_beta   90.00
_cell.angle_gamma   90.00
#
_symmetry.space_group_name_H-M   'P 1'
#
loop_
_entity.id
_entity.type
_entity.pdbx_description
1 polymer ?
#
loop_
_entity_poly.entity_id
_entity_poly.type
_entity_poly.pdbx_seq_one_letter_code
_entity_poly.pdbx_strand_id
1 'polypeptide(L)'
;MAAESGAVTPCKHCGSPIEQRRGRGRPKAYCPEKDCQAAAKRERELRRATPGLEGALARAEQLYDRMESGLAAAIEPLARALADELSPAGVEAKLSAVQAEAHTRVAIARTEREQAFEQVRLAREAAEHARRQTAEMRERLEEAENERETALGDAERAREQALAALREAASTERQALQKADKARRQAELADKRAREAEHRVAAAEQARDQAVREMAERVEMADRRAREAEGRAEQAADEARAMVERNTAEARELVEKSAAEARALVVQAEESLARSREERDRAREESRSENDLLRAELRLERARLEDSRAELEAARAEAAQLRERAVAAELRFT
;
A
#
# COMPACT_ATOMS: atom_id res chain seq x y z
N MET A 1 -113.94 -81.59 27.85
CA MET A 1 -114.63 -82.88 27.68
C MET A 1 -115.23 -82.89 26.28
N ALA A 2 -114.48 -83.41 25.30
CA ALA A 2 -114.89 -83.44 23.89
C ALA A 2 -115.64 -84.74 23.63
N ALA A 3 -116.90 -84.64 23.20
CA ALA A 3 -117.71 -85.79 22.82
C ALA A 3 -117.01 -86.57 21.69
N GLU A 4 -116.61 -87.80 21.98
CA GLU A 4 -115.95 -88.72 21.06
C GLU A 4 -116.96 -89.22 20.02
N SER A 5 -117.08 -88.53 18.89
CA SER A 5 -117.80 -89.01 17.72
C SER A 5 -116.93 -89.98 16.92
N GLY A 6 -116.93 -91.26 17.32
CA GLY A 6 -116.32 -92.34 16.52
C GLY A 6 -116.98 -92.41 15.13
N ALA A 7 -116.18 -92.45 14.06
CA ALA A 7 -116.72 -92.66 12.71
C ALA A 7 -117.31 -94.07 12.64
N VAL A 8 -118.58 -94.19 12.27
CA VAL A 8 -119.26 -95.48 12.11
C VAL A 8 -119.14 -95.91 10.66
N THR A 9 -118.49 -97.04 10.40
CA THR A 9 -118.43 -97.63 9.05
C THR A 9 -119.17 -98.97 8.99
N PRO A 10 -119.84 -99.28 7.88
CA PRO A 10 -120.56 -100.54 7.75
C PRO A 10 -119.59 -101.72 7.61
N CYS A 11 -119.97 -102.86 8.20
CA CYS A 11 -119.26 -104.13 8.03
C CYS A 11 -119.28 -104.58 6.57
N LYS A 12 -118.10 -104.90 6.01
CA LYS A 12 -117.96 -105.34 4.61
C LYS A 12 -118.68 -106.66 4.27
N HIS A 13 -119.17 -107.40 5.25
CA HIS A 13 -119.88 -108.68 5.01
C HIS A 13 -121.39 -108.58 5.28
N CYS A 14 -121.80 -108.06 6.44
CA CYS A 14 -123.21 -108.02 6.86
C CYS A 14 -123.82 -106.62 6.92
N GLY A 15 -123.04 -105.57 6.66
CA GLY A 15 -123.50 -104.17 6.71
C GLY A 15 -123.70 -103.57 8.10
N SER A 16 -123.56 -104.33 9.19
CA SER A 16 -123.73 -103.82 10.56
C SER A 16 -122.80 -102.64 10.88
N PRO A 17 -123.25 -101.62 11.62
CA PRO A 17 -122.42 -100.47 11.99
C PRO A 17 -121.24 -100.92 12.87
N ILE A 18 -120.03 -100.52 12.50
CA ILE A 18 -118.81 -100.76 13.27
C ILE A 18 -118.31 -99.42 13.80
N GLU A 19 -118.22 -99.32 15.12
CA GLU A 19 -117.55 -98.19 15.75
C GLU A 19 -116.03 -98.26 15.50
N GLN A 20 -115.50 -97.28 14.78
CA GLN A 20 -114.07 -97.16 14.57
C GLN A 20 -113.41 -96.51 15.77
N ARG A 21 -112.36 -97.15 16.30
CA ARG A 21 -111.49 -96.53 17.30
C ARG A 21 -110.66 -95.44 16.64
N ARG A 22 -110.70 -94.22 17.17
CA ARG A 22 -109.78 -93.14 16.78
C ARG A 22 -108.39 -93.47 17.35
N GLY A 23 -107.44 -93.88 16.50
CA GLY A 23 -106.08 -94.24 16.91
C GLY A 23 -105.22 -94.78 15.77
N ARG A 24 -103.91 -94.99 16.02
CA ARG A 24 -103.01 -95.63 15.04
C ARG A 24 -103.33 -97.12 14.92
N GLY A 25 -103.82 -97.53 13.75
CA GLY A 25 -104.12 -98.93 13.45
C GLY A 25 -104.95 -99.07 12.17
N ARG A 26 -105.01 -100.29 11.61
CA ARG A 26 -105.84 -100.57 10.44
C ARG A 26 -107.33 -100.47 10.84
N PRO A 27 -108.16 -99.69 10.12
CA PRO A 27 -109.59 -99.62 10.38
C PRO A 27 -110.24 -101.02 10.40
N LYS A 28 -111.18 -101.23 11.32
CA LYS A 28 -111.90 -102.50 11.41
C LYS A 28 -112.86 -102.62 10.24
N ALA A 29 -112.62 -103.58 9.34
CA ALA A 29 -113.46 -103.80 8.16
C ALA A 29 -114.66 -104.75 8.41
N TYR A 30 -114.65 -105.49 9.53
CA TYR A 30 -115.65 -106.50 9.87
C TYR A 30 -116.09 -106.36 11.32
N CYS A 31 -117.36 -106.66 11.61
CA CYS A 31 -117.88 -106.61 12.97
C CYS A 31 -117.32 -107.78 13.80
N PRO A 32 -116.92 -107.54 15.06
CA PRO A 32 -116.37 -108.58 15.94
C PRO A 32 -117.46 -109.55 16.43
N GLU A 33 -118.73 -109.12 16.45
CA GLU A 33 -119.83 -109.85 17.09
C GLU A 33 -120.25 -111.14 16.35
N LYS A 34 -120.07 -111.19 15.02
CA LYS A 34 -120.66 -112.25 14.18
C LYS A 34 -119.63 -113.05 13.39
N ASP A 35 -118.36 -113.06 13.80
CA ASP A 35 -117.24 -113.70 13.07
C ASP A 35 -117.23 -113.40 11.57
N CYS A 36 -117.73 -112.22 11.18
CA CYS A 36 -117.94 -111.83 9.79
C CYS A 36 -116.63 -111.81 8.99
N GLN A 37 -115.49 -111.62 9.67
CA GLN A 37 -114.17 -111.74 9.07
C GLN A 37 -113.86 -113.18 8.64
N ALA A 38 -114.17 -114.17 9.48
CA ALA A 38 -113.96 -115.58 9.19
C ALA A 38 -114.94 -116.08 8.12
N ALA A 39 -116.21 -115.66 8.21
CA ALA A 39 -117.22 -115.94 7.19
C ALA A 39 -116.82 -115.40 5.81
N ALA A 40 -116.44 -114.12 5.72
CA ALA A 40 -115.97 -113.52 4.48
C ALA A 40 -114.64 -114.14 3.99
N LYS A 41 -113.78 -114.63 4.89
CA LYS A 41 -112.55 -115.36 4.50
C LYS A 41 -112.91 -116.68 3.83
N ARG A 42 -113.76 -117.51 4.46
CA ARG A 42 -114.25 -118.78 3.90
C ARG A 42 -114.93 -118.60 2.56
N GLU A 43 -115.81 -117.59 2.44
CA GLU A 43 -116.50 -117.29 1.17
C GLU A 43 -115.51 -116.90 0.05
N ARG A 44 -114.48 -116.10 0.34
CA ARG A 44 -113.43 -115.75 -0.63
C ARG A 44 -112.52 -116.91 -0.99
N GLU A 45 -112.27 -117.83 -0.07
CA GLU A 45 -111.50 -119.04 -0.33
C GLU A 45 -112.31 -120.00 -1.21
N LEU A 46 -113.61 -120.16 -0.92
CA LEU A 46 -114.53 -120.92 -1.74
C LEU A 46 -114.61 -120.37 -3.16
N ARG A 47 -114.87 -119.05 -3.33
CA ARG A 47 -114.91 -118.40 -4.66
C ARG A 47 -113.59 -118.49 -5.42
N ARG A 48 -112.44 -118.54 -4.73
CA ARG A 48 -111.13 -118.74 -5.37
C ARG A 48 -110.88 -120.18 -5.81
N ALA A 49 -111.41 -121.13 -5.04
CA ALA A 49 -111.30 -122.57 -5.29
C ALA A 49 -112.35 -123.09 -6.28
N THR A 50 -113.41 -122.33 -6.57
CA THR A 50 -114.40 -122.66 -7.60
C THR A 50 -113.70 -122.86 -8.95
N PRO A 51 -113.73 -124.08 -9.54
CA PRO A 51 -113.16 -124.32 -10.85
C PRO A 51 -113.97 -123.62 -11.95
N GLY A 52 -113.29 -123.18 -13.01
CA GLY A 52 -113.92 -122.52 -14.16
C GLY A 52 -113.82 -120.99 -14.17
N LEU A 53 -114.72 -120.36 -14.95
CA LEU A 53 -114.72 -118.92 -15.23
C LEU A 53 -114.91 -118.08 -13.96
N GLU A 54 -115.76 -118.53 -13.03
CA GLU A 54 -116.09 -117.80 -11.80
C GLU A 54 -114.87 -117.63 -10.87
N GLY A 55 -114.06 -118.68 -10.69
CA GLY A 55 -112.84 -118.59 -9.88
C GLY A 55 -111.72 -117.80 -10.56
N ALA A 56 -111.65 -117.84 -11.90
CA ALA A 56 -110.74 -116.98 -12.66
C ALA A 56 -111.13 -115.50 -12.55
N LEU A 57 -112.44 -115.18 -12.63
CA LEU A 57 -112.98 -113.83 -12.44
C LEU A 57 -112.68 -113.32 -11.02
N ALA A 58 -112.91 -114.13 -9.99
CA ALA A 58 -112.63 -113.75 -8.60
C ALA A 58 -111.12 -113.47 -8.33
N ARG A 59 -110.20 -114.13 -9.05
CA ARG A 59 -108.76 -113.84 -8.97
C ARG A 59 -108.39 -112.57 -9.73
N ALA A 60 -109.02 -112.32 -10.87
CA ALA A 60 -108.84 -111.09 -11.64
C ALA A 60 -109.33 -109.88 -10.85
N GLU A 61 -110.52 -109.95 -10.24
CA GLU A 61 -111.06 -108.91 -9.33
C GLU A 61 -110.09 -108.61 -8.18
N GLN A 62 -109.51 -109.63 -7.53
CA GLN A 62 -108.52 -109.42 -6.47
C GLN A 62 -107.18 -108.82 -6.96
N LEU A 63 -106.83 -109.00 -8.23
CA LEU A 63 -105.68 -108.35 -8.83
C LEU A 63 -106.01 -106.87 -9.10
N TYR A 64 -107.19 -106.58 -9.65
CA TYR A 64 -107.69 -105.22 -9.84
C TYR A 64 -107.78 -104.45 -8.51
N ASP A 65 -108.37 -105.02 -7.46
CA ASP A 65 -108.46 -104.39 -6.13
C ASP A 65 -107.06 -104.04 -5.58
N ARG A 66 -106.06 -104.90 -5.81
CA ARG A 66 -104.68 -104.67 -5.40
C ARG A 66 -104.00 -103.59 -6.23
N MET A 67 -104.20 -103.59 -7.54
CA MET A 67 -103.67 -102.55 -8.43
C MET A 67 -104.31 -101.20 -8.12
N GLU A 68 -105.62 -101.15 -7.92
CA GLU A 68 -106.35 -99.94 -7.53
C GLU A 68 -105.87 -99.42 -6.17
N SER A 69 -105.76 -100.30 -5.16
CA SER A 69 -105.24 -99.91 -3.84
C SER A 69 -103.78 -99.44 -3.89
N GLY A 70 -102.95 -100.09 -4.70
CA GLY A 70 -101.54 -99.72 -4.88
C GLY A 70 -101.36 -98.40 -5.62
N LEU A 71 -102.15 -98.19 -6.68
CA LEU A 71 -102.15 -96.95 -7.45
C LEU A 71 -102.70 -95.79 -6.61
N ALA A 72 -103.80 -96.01 -5.88
CA ALA A 72 -104.32 -95.03 -4.94
C ALA A 72 -103.29 -94.67 -3.86
N ALA A 73 -102.57 -95.66 -3.30
CA ALA A 73 -101.52 -95.41 -2.33
C ALA A 73 -100.31 -94.65 -2.90
N ALA A 74 -100.03 -94.76 -4.20
CA ALA A 74 -98.97 -94.02 -4.88
C ALA A 74 -99.42 -92.60 -5.29
N ILE A 75 -100.68 -92.43 -5.69
CA ILE A 75 -101.24 -91.15 -6.11
C ILE A 75 -101.60 -90.27 -4.91
N GLU A 76 -102.12 -90.84 -3.82
CA GLU A 76 -102.59 -90.07 -2.66
C GLU A 76 -101.52 -89.12 -2.08
N PRO A 77 -100.24 -89.53 -1.88
CA PRO A 77 -99.20 -88.60 -1.44
C PRO A 77 -98.90 -87.49 -2.45
N LEU A 78 -98.94 -87.80 -3.75
CA LEU A 78 -98.73 -86.81 -4.81
C LEU A 78 -99.90 -85.83 -4.90
N ALA A 79 -101.13 -86.32 -4.81
CA ALA A 79 -102.34 -85.51 -4.78
C ALA A 79 -102.36 -84.61 -3.54
N ARG A 80 -101.91 -85.11 -2.39
CA ARG A 80 -101.76 -84.32 -1.16
C ARG A 80 -100.67 -83.26 -1.29
N ALA A 81 -99.50 -83.61 -1.81
CA ALA A 81 -98.43 -82.64 -2.05
C ALA A 81 -98.88 -81.55 -3.05
N LEU A 82 -99.57 -81.93 -4.14
CA LEU A 82 -100.14 -80.98 -5.09
C LEU A 82 -101.23 -80.11 -4.45
N ALA A 83 -102.10 -80.70 -3.63
CA ALA A 83 -103.13 -79.95 -2.91
C ALA A 83 -102.51 -78.97 -1.90
N ASP A 84 -101.48 -79.37 -1.17
CA ASP A 84 -100.76 -78.49 -0.25
C ASP A 84 -100.09 -77.33 -1.02
N GLU A 85 -99.44 -77.63 -2.16
CA GLU A 85 -98.69 -76.65 -2.96
C GLU A 85 -99.55 -75.73 -3.83
N LEU A 86 -100.72 -76.20 -4.28
CA LEU A 86 -101.70 -75.44 -5.06
C LEU A 86 -102.84 -74.89 -4.20
N SER A 87 -102.87 -75.20 -2.90
CA SER A 87 -103.79 -74.55 -1.98
C SER A 87 -103.48 -73.05 -1.91
N PRO A 88 -104.49 -72.19 -1.65
CA PRO A 88 -104.26 -70.77 -1.42
C PRO A 88 -103.16 -70.52 -0.37
N ALA A 89 -103.16 -71.29 0.71
CA ALA A 89 -102.17 -71.17 1.78
C ALA A 89 -100.74 -71.55 1.34
N GLY A 90 -100.57 -72.62 0.55
CA GLY A 90 -99.26 -73.03 0.03
C GLY A 90 -98.69 -72.03 -0.98
N VAL A 91 -99.54 -71.49 -1.86
CA VAL A 91 -99.16 -70.44 -2.81
C VAL A 91 -98.78 -69.15 -2.07
N GLU A 92 -99.57 -68.73 -1.08
CA GLU A 92 -99.25 -67.56 -0.25
C GLU A 92 -97.93 -67.76 0.52
N ALA A 93 -97.66 -68.95 1.03
CA ALA A 93 -96.40 -69.25 1.71
C ALA A 93 -95.19 -69.15 0.75
N LYS A 94 -95.33 -69.68 -0.48
CA LYS A 94 -94.30 -69.55 -1.52
C LYS A 94 -94.08 -68.10 -1.96
N LEU A 95 -95.15 -67.35 -2.19
CA LEU A 95 -95.08 -65.93 -2.52
C LEU A 95 -94.40 -65.15 -1.37
N SER A 96 -94.77 -65.43 -0.12
CA SER A 96 -94.14 -64.81 1.05
C SER A 96 -92.65 -65.14 1.15
N ALA A 97 -92.26 -66.38 0.87
CA ALA A 97 -90.86 -66.78 0.84
C ALA A 97 -90.06 -66.04 -0.25
N VAL A 98 -90.61 -65.97 -1.47
CA VAL A 98 -89.98 -65.23 -2.60
C VAL A 98 -89.92 -63.73 -2.30
N GLN A 99 -90.96 -63.15 -1.70
CA GLN A 99 -90.96 -61.75 -1.28
C GLN A 99 -89.89 -61.49 -0.22
N ALA A 100 -89.78 -62.36 0.79
CA ALA A 100 -88.74 -62.25 1.82
C ALA A 100 -87.33 -62.34 1.23
N GLU A 101 -87.11 -63.27 0.29
CA GLU A 101 -85.84 -63.38 -0.43
C GLU A 101 -85.54 -62.11 -1.27
N ALA A 102 -86.55 -61.60 -1.99
CA ALA A 102 -86.42 -60.37 -2.76
C ALA A 102 -86.10 -59.16 -1.86
N HIS A 103 -86.77 -59.02 -0.72
CA HIS A 103 -86.48 -57.97 0.26
C HIS A 103 -85.05 -58.10 0.81
N THR A 104 -84.59 -59.32 1.07
CA THR A 104 -83.21 -59.58 1.53
C THR A 104 -82.20 -59.19 0.46
N ARG A 105 -82.41 -59.58 -0.80
CA ARG A 105 -81.54 -59.20 -1.93
C ARG A 105 -81.49 -57.68 -2.13
N VAL A 106 -82.62 -56.99 -2.01
CA VAL A 106 -82.68 -55.53 -2.10
C VAL A 106 -81.96 -54.87 -0.92
N ALA A 107 -82.09 -55.41 0.28
CA ALA A 107 -81.35 -54.91 1.45
C ALA A 107 -79.84 -55.05 1.25
N ILE A 108 -79.37 -56.22 0.81
CA ILE A 108 -77.95 -56.47 0.48
C ILE A 108 -77.46 -55.47 -0.58
N ALA A 109 -78.18 -55.35 -1.71
CA ALA A 109 -77.80 -54.44 -2.78
C ALA A 109 -77.74 -52.97 -2.32
N ARG A 110 -78.62 -52.55 -1.39
CA ARG A 110 -78.57 -51.20 -0.81
C ARG A 110 -77.33 -51.02 0.07
N THR A 111 -77.02 -52.01 0.93
CA THR A 111 -75.82 -51.95 1.78
C THR A 111 -74.53 -51.96 0.96
N GLU A 112 -74.45 -52.77 -0.10
CA GLU A 112 -73.30 -52.81 -1.01
C GLU A 112 -73.15 -51.48 -1.76
N ARG A 113 -74.26 -50.88 -2.19
CA ARG A 113 -74.25 -49.55 -2.83
C ARG A 113 -73.75 -48.48 -1.87
N GLU A 114 -74.21 -48.49 -0.62
CA GLU A 114 -73.76 -47.55 0.42
C GLU A 114 -72.27 -47.74 0.74
N GLN A 115 -71.80 -48.99 0.86
CA GLN A 115 -70.38 -49.30 1.01
C GLN A 115 -69.57 -48.81 -0.19
N ALA A 116 -70.04 -49.01 -1.42
CA ALA A 116 -69.36 -48.55 -2.62
C ALA A 116 -69.24 -47.01 -2.64
N PHE A 117 -70.30 -46.29 -2.26
CA PHE A 117 -70.23 -44.82 -2.14
C PHE A 117 -69.25 -44.37 -1.06
N GLU A 118 -69.22 -45.05 0.08
CA GLU A 118 -68.28 -44.76 1.16
C GLU A 118 -66.83 -45.00 0.71
N GLN A 119 -66.55 -46.11 0.01
CA GLN A 119 -65.22 -46.38 -0.54
C GLN A 119 -64.80 -45.32 -1.57
N VAL A 120 -65.71 -44.87 -2.43
CA VAL A 120 -65.42 -43.77 -3.38
C VAL A 120 -65.15 -42.46 -2.64
N ARG A 121 -65.88 -42.16 -1.56
CA ARG A 121 -65.64 -40.98 -0.73
C ARG A 121 -64.25 -41.01 -0.11
N LEU A 122 -63.90 -42.10 0.58
CA LEU A 122 -62.59 -42.27 1.20
C LEU A 122 -61.45 -42.22 0.17
N ALA A 123 -61.64 -42.83 -1.00
CA ALA A 123 -60.67 -42.78 -2.09
C ALA A 123 -60.46 -41.36 -2.62
N ARG A 124 -61.52 -40.55 -2.71
CA ARG A 124 -61.43 -39.14 -3.12
C ARG A 124 -60.69 -38.31 -2.07
N GLU A 125 -61.05 -38.45 -0.80
CA GLU A 125 -60.39 -37.74 0.30
C GLU A 125 -58.90 -38.09 0.38
N ALA A 126 -58.55 -39.37 0.23
CA ALA A 126 -57.16 -39.82 0.17
C ALA A 126 -56.41 -39.25 -1.04
N ALA A 127 -57.04 -39.22 -2.21
CA ALA A 127 -56.44 -38.64 -3.41
C ALA A 127 -56.23 -37.11 -3.28
N GLU A 128 -57.17 -36.39 -2.69
CA GLU A 128 -57.05 -34.96 -2.40
C GLU A 128 -55.95 -34.69 -1.36
N HIS A 129 -55.85 -35.52 -0.33
CA HIS A 129 -54.76 -35.43 0.64
C HIS A 129 -53.39 -35.67 0.00
N ALA A 130 -53.26 -36.72 -0.81
CA ALA A 130 -52.02 -37.00 -1.55
C ALA A 130 -51.63 -35.88 -2.52
N ARG A 131 -52.62 -35.24 -3.18
CA ARG A 131 -52.38 -34.07 -4.03
C ARG A 131 -51.89 -32.86 -3.24
N ARG A 132 -52.49 -32.58 -2.09
CA ARG A 132 -52.04 -31.50 -1.19
C ARG A 132 -50.62 -31.74 -0.71
N GLN A 133 -50.31 -32.94 -0.22
CA GLN A 133 -48.95 -33.31 0.18
C GLN A 133 -47.95 -33.17 -0.98
N THR A 134 -48.32 -33.58 -2.19
CA THR A 134 -47.44 -33.44 -3.37
C THR A 134 -47.21 -31.96 -3.72
N ALA A 135 -48.25 -31.12 -3.62
CA ALA A 135 -48.14 -29.68 -3.86
C ALA A 135 -47.24 -29.00 -2.82
N GLU A 136 -47.44 -29.28 -1.54
CA GLU A 136 -46.60 -28.78 -0.45
C GLU A 136 -45.14 -29.23 -0.60
N MET A 137 -44.91 -30.49 -1.00
CA MET A 137 -43.55 -30.98 -1.25
C MET A 137 -42.89 -30.29 -2.45
N ARG A 138 -43.65 -29.95 -3.49
CA ARG A 138 -43.11 -29.18 -4.63
C ARG A 138 -42.76 -27.76 -4.24
N GLU A 139 -43.64 -27.09 -3.50
CA GLU A 139 -43.38 -25.74 -2.99
C GLU A 139 -42.10 -25.71 -2.14
N ARG A 140 -41.93 -26.67 -1.22
CA ARG A 140 -40.69 -26.80 -0.44
C ARG A 140 -39.44 -27.07 -1.28
N LEU A 141 -39.58 -27.81 -2.37
CA LEU A 141 -38.45 -28.06 -3.30
C LEU A 141 -38.11 -26.78 -4.07
N GLU A 142 -39.10 -26.04 -4.57
CA GLU A 142 -38.90 -24.76 -5.24
C GLU A 142 -38.28 -23.72 -4.29
N GLU A 143 -38.75 -23.64 -3.04
CA GLU A 143 -38.14 -22.81 -1.99
C GLU A 143 -36.66 -23.19 -1.76
N ALA A 144 -36.37 -24.48 -1.58
CA ALA A 144 -35.00 -24.95 -1.38
C ALA A 144 -34.09 -24.70 -2.59
N GLU A 145 -34.62 -24.80 -3.81
CA GLU A 145 -33.89 -24.48 -5.05
C GLU A 145 -33.59 -22.97 -5.13
N ASN A 146 -34.56 -22.11 -4.83
CA ASN A 146 -34.38 -20.66 -4.79
C ASN A 146 -33.39 -20.22 -3.71
N GLU A 147 -33.44 -20.83 -2.51
CA GLU A 147 -32.46 -20.61 -1.45
C GLU A 147 -31.05 -21.01 -1.89
N ARG A 148 -30.93 -22.17 -2.55
CA ARG A 148 -29.65 -22.64 -3.09
C ARG A 148 -29.10 -21.69 -4.15
N GLU A 149 -29.92 -21.24 -5.09
CA GLU A 149 -29.50 -20.27 -6.12
C GLU A 149 -29.08 -18.94 -5.51
N THR A 150 -29.82 -18.45 -4.52
CA THR A 150 -29.46 -17.23 -3.78
C THR A 150 -28.11 -17.39 -3.08
N ALA A 151 -27.91 -18.51 -2.37
CA ALA A 151 -26.66 -18.80 -1.67
C ALA A 151 -25.46 -18.93 -2.64
N LEU A 152 -25.66 -19.55 -3.81
CA LEU A 152 -24.62 -19.61 -4.85
C LEU A 152 -24.29 -18.22 -5.39
N GLY A 153 -25.30 -17.39 -5.68
CA GLY A 153 -25.10 -16.02 -6.12
C GLY A 153 -24.38 -15.16 -5.08
N ASP A 154 -24.69 -15.32 -3.78
CA ASP A 154 -23.97 -14.66 -2.69
C ASP A 154 -22.50 -15.12 -2.60
N ALA A 155 -22.25 -16.43 -2.72
CA ALA A 155 -20.90 -16.98 -2.70
C ALA A 155 -20.06 -16.48 -3.89
N GLU A 156 -20.64 -16.37 -5.09
CA GLU A 156 -19.99 -15.80 -6.27
C GLU A 156 -19.66 -14.32 -6.06
N ARG A 157 -20.62 -13.51 -5.59
CA ARG A 157 -20.38 -12.10 -5.26
C ARG A 157 -19.28 -11.92 -4.21
N ALA A 158 -19.30 -12.72 -3.15
CA ALA A 158 -18.27 -12.68 -2.11
C ALA A 158 -16.88 -13.04 -2.67
N ARG A 159 -16.80 -14.04 -3.57
CA ARG A 159 -15.56 -14.41 -4.25
C ARG A 159 -15.05 -13.28 -5.16
N GLU A 160 -15.92 -12.64 -5.92
CA GLU A 160 -15.55 -11.50 -6.78
C GLU A 160 -15.03 -10.33 -5.96
N GLN A 161 -15.71 -9.99 -4.86
CA GLN A 161 -15.28 -8.95 -3.93
C GLN A 161 -13.92 -9.28 -3.30
N ALA A 162 -13.70 -10.53 -2.87
CA ALA A 162 -12.41 -10.97 -2.33
C ALA A 162 -11.29 -10.86 -3.38
N LEU A 163 -11.54 -11.25 -4.63
CA LEU A 163 -10.58 -11.11 -5.71
C LEU A 163 -10.29 -9.64 -6.06
N ALA A 164 -11.30 -8.78 -6.03
CA ALA A 164 -11.12 -7.34 -6.22
C ALA A 164 -10.26 -6.74 -5.10
N ALA A 165 -10.55 -7.06 -3.83
CA ALA A 165 -9.77 -6.62 -2.69
C ALA A 165 -8.31 -7.10 -2.76
N LEU A 166 -8.07 -8.35 -3.17
CA LEU A 166 -6.71 -8.87 -3.37
C LEU A 166 -5.96 -8.13 -4.48
N ARG A 167 -6.63 -7.79 -5.60
CA ARG A 167 -6.02 -7.00 -6.68
C ARG A 167 -5.67 -5.59 -6.22
N GLU A 168 -6.56 -4.96 -5.46
CA GLU A 168 -6.31 -3.64 -4.88
C GLU A 168 -5.14 -3.68 -3.89
N ALA A 169 -5.11 -4.65 -2.97
CA ALA A 169 -3.99 -4.88 -2.05
C ALA A 169 -2.66 -5.09 -2.81
N ALA A 170 -2.64 -5.95 -3.84
CA ALA A 170 -1.45 -6.16 -4.66
C ALA A 170 -1.03 -4.90 -5.46
N SER A 171 -1.97 -4.04 -5.83
CA SER A 171 -1.66 -2.77 -6.50
C SER A 171 -1.07 -1.75 -5.53
N THR A 172 -1.61 -1.65 -4.31
CA THR A 172 -1.13 -0.74 -3.27
C THR A 172 0.24 -1.16 -2.75
N GLU A 173 0.48 -2.46 -2.58
CA GLU A 173 1.79 -3.01 -2.22
C GLU A 173 2.84 -2.67 -3.29
N ARG A 174 2.54 -2.89 -4.57
CA ARG A 174 3.45 -2.51 -5.67
C ARG A 174 3.77 -1.02 -5.67
N GLN A 175 2.78 -0.16 -5.44
CA GLN A 175 3.01 1.28 -5.34
C GLN A 175 3.85 1.64 -4.11
N ALA A 176 3.64 0.99 -2.97
CA ALA A 176 4.42 1.20 -1.75
C ALA A 176 5.89 0.80 -1.97
N LEU A 177 6.14 -0.36 -2.58
CA LEU A 177 7.48 -0.82 -2.94
C LEU A 177 8.17 0.15 -3.91
N GLN A 178 7.47 0.62 -4.95
CA GLN A 178 8.04 1.61 -5.88
C GLN A 178 8.37 2.94 -5.19
N LYS A 179 7.53 3.40 -4.26
CA LYS A 179 7.80 4.62 -3.47
C LYS A 179 9.00 4.41 -2.55
N ALA A 180 9.09 3.27 -1.87
CA ALA A 180 10.22 2.91 -1.01
C ALA A 180 11.53 2.85 -1.82
N ASP A 181 11.51 2.23 -3.01
CA ASP A 181 12.68 2.17 -3.89
C ASP A 181 13.12 3.55 -4.38
N LYS A 182 12.17 4.43 -4.74
CA LYS A 182 12.48 5.81 -5.12
C LYS A 182 13.08 6.58 -3.95
N ALA A 183 12.50 6.45 -2.76
CA ALA A 183 13.01 7.08 -1.54
C ALA A 183 14.42 6.59 -1.20
N ARG A 184 14.68 5.28 -1.30
CA ARG A 184 16.01 4.69 -1.11
C ARG A 184 17.03 5.26 -2.10
N ARG A 185 16.71 5.29 -3.39
CA ARG A 185 17.62 5.86 -4.42
C ARG A 185 17.90 7.34 -4.17
N GLN A 186 16.90 8.11 -3.75
CA GLN A 186 17.07 9.51 -3.39
C GLN A 186 17.97 9.67 -2.16
N ALA A 187 17.80 8.83 -1.13
CA ALA A 187 18.66 8.83 0.04
C ALA A 187 20.11 8.45 -0.32
N GLU A 188 20.33 7.45 -1.16
CA GLU A 188 21.68 7.08 -1.66
C GLU A 188 22.34 8.22 -2.45
N LEU A 189 21.58 8.93 -3.29
CA LEU A 189 22.08 10.10 -4.02
C LEU A 189 22.40 11.26 -3.07
N ALA A 190 21.57 11.48 -2.05
CA ALA A 190 21.81 12.50 -1.03
C ALA A 190 23.08 12.16 -0.22
N ASP A 191 23.27 10.90 0.18
CA ASP A 191 24.47 10.43 0.88
C ASP A 191 25.74 10.62 0.04
N LYS A 192 25.69 10.24 -1.25
CA LYS A 192 26.82 10.49 -2.18
C LYS A 192 27.17 11.97 -2.27
N ARG A 193 26.17 12.84 -2.43
CA ARG A 193 26.37 14.29 -2.48
C ARG A 193 26.92 14.86 -1.18
N ALA A 194 26.50 14.32 -0.04
CA ALA A 194 27.03 14.70 1.27
C ALA A 194 28.51 14.34 1.37
N ARG A 195 28.89 13.10 1.02
CA ARG A 195 30.30 12.66 1.00
C ARG A 195 31.15 13.49 0.03
N GLU A 196 30.65 13.79 -1.15
CA GLU A 196 31.34 14.66 -2.12
C GLU A 196 31.49 16.10 -1.59
N ALA A 197 30.51 16.61 -0.86
CA ALA A 197 30.61 17.91 -0.19
C ALA A 197 31.66 17.87 0.92
N GLU A 198 31.67 16.84 1.77
CA GLU A 198 32.68 16.62 2.81
C GLU A 198 34.09 16.54 2.22
N HIS A 199 34.28 15.77 1.15
CA HIS A 199 35.57 15.69 0.46
C HIS A 199 36.01 17.04 -0.11
N ARG A 200 35.09 17.84 -0.67
CA ARG A 200 35.40 19.19 -1.15
C ARG A 200 35.78 20.14 -0.03
N VAL A 201 35.09 20.07 1.11
CA VAL A 201 35.44 20.86 2.30
C VAL A 201 36.82 20.46 2.81
N ALA A 202 37.10 19.16 2.97
CA ALA A 202 38.41 18.68 3.39
C ALA A 202 39.53 19.09 2.43
N ALA A 203 39.30 19.02 1.11
CA ALA A 203 40.27 19.47 0.11
C ALA A 203 40.50 21.00 0.17
N ALA A 204 39.43 21.78 0.38
CA ALA A 204 39.52 23.23 0.55
C ALA A 204 40.28 23.61 1.83
N GLU A 205 40.05 22.89 2.93
CA GLU A 205 40.80 23.05 4.18
C GLU A 205 42.28 22.71 3.99
N GLN A 206 42.61 21.61 3.33
CA GLN A 206 44.00 21.26 3.00
C GLN A 206 44.68 22.31 2.13
N ALA A 207 43.98 22.82 1.10
CA ALA A 207 44.50 23.88 0.24
C ALA A 207 44.72 25.19 1.02
N ARG A 208 43.80 25.54 1.92
CA ARG A 208 43.96 26.70 2.81
C ARG A 208 45.16 26.51 3.74
N ASP A 209 45.30 25.35 4.35
CA ASP A 209 46.40 25.06 5.27
C ASP A 209 47.75 25.05 4.54
N GLN A 210 47.81 24.55 3.30
CA GLN A 210 48.99 24.67 2.43
C GLN A 210 49.30 26.13 2.11
N ALA A 211 48.30 26.93 1.69
CA ALA A 211 48.50 28.35 1.41
C ALA A 211 48.99 29.13 2.64
N VAL A 212 48.49 28.80 3.84
CA VAL A 212 48.97 29.37 5.11
C VAL A 212 50.42 28.99 5.38
N ARG A 213 50.83 27.73 5.14
CA ARG A 213 52.22 27.28 5.28
C ARG A 213 53.14 27.98 4.29
N GLU A 214 52.78 28.03 3.01
CA GLU A 214 53.54 28.75 1.99
C GLU A 214 53.68 30.24 2.32
N MET A 215 52.62 30.86 2.82
CA MET A 215 52.67 32.26 3.26
C MET A 215 53.59 32.42 4.48
N ALA A 216 53.52 31.52 5.46
CA ALA A 216 54.41 31.54 6.61
C ALA A 216 55.88 31.39 6.20
N GLU A 217 56.19 30.47 5.28
CA GLU A 217 57.54 30.30 4.71
C GLU A 217 58.00 31.55 3.96
N ARG A 218 57.13 32.18 3.16
CA ARG A 218 57.44 33.45 2.48
C ARG A 218 57.71 34.58 3.47
N VAL A 219 56.92 34.67 4.55
CA VAL A 219 57.13 35.65 5.63
C VAL A 219 58.45 35.39 6.33
N GLU A 220 58.78 34.14 6.65
CA GLU A 220 60.05 33.78 7.30
C GLU A 220 61.26 34.05 6.39
N MET A 221 61.14 33.79 5.09
CA MET A 221 62.17 34.14 4.11
C MET A 221 62.30 35.65 3.93
N ALA A 222 61.19 36.39 3.96
CA ALA A 222 61.22 37.85 3.93
C ALA A 222 61.85 38.42 5.21
N ASP A 223 61.56 37.86 6.38
CA ASP A 223 62.15 38.25 7.67
C ASP A 223 63.66 37.98 7.66
N ARG A 224 64.10 36.81 7.17
CA ARG A 224 65.53 36.51 6.98
C ARG A 224 66.21 37.51 6.06
N ARG A 225 65.63 37.80 4.89
CA ARG A 225 66.16 38.81 3.96
C ARG A 225 66.19 40.21 4.56
N ALA A 226 65.19 40.57 5.35
CA ALA A 226 65.13 41.84 6.06
C ALA A 226 66.27 41.93 7.08
N ARG A 227 66.48 40.90 7.90
CA ARG A 227 67.60 40.83 8.85
C ARG A 227 68.96 40.84 8.15
N GLU A 228 69.12 40.14 7.03
CA GLU A 228 70.34 40.18 6.22
C GLU A 228 70.56 41.56 5.59
N ALA A 229 69.50 42.25 5.18
CA ALA A 229 69.57 43.61 4.66
C ALA A 229 69.90 44.62 5.77
N GLU A 230 69.32 44.47 6.96
CA GLU A 230 69.65 45.25 8.15
C GLU A 230 71.11 45.01 8.56
N GLY A 231 71.57 43.76 8.65
CA GLY A 231 72.97 43.44 8.95
C GLY A 231 73.94 43.99 7.90
N ARG A 232 73.58 43.96 6.61
CA ARG A 232 74.37 44.63 5.56
C ARG A 232 74.33 46.15 5.66
N ALA A 233 73.20 46.74 6.04
CA ALA A 233 73.07 48.17 6.26
C ALA A 233 73.86 48.64 7.48
N GLU A 234 73.88 47.85 8.56
CA GLU A 234 74.74 48.07 9.73
C GLU A 234 76.21 47.95 9.36
N GLN A 235 76.63 46.89 8.66
CA GLN A 235 78.00 46.76 8.16
C GLN A 235 78.40 47.92 7.26
N ALA A 236 77.55 48.32 6.32
CA ALA A 236 77.80 49.48 5.46
C ALA A 236 77.85 50.79 6.26
N ALA A 237 77.05 50.93 7.32
CA ALA A 237 77.08 52.07 8.22
C ALA A 237 78.37 52.10 9.05
N ASP A 238 78.85 50.96 9.53
CA ASP A 238 80.11 50.82 10.27
C ASP A 238 81.32 51.06 9.37
N GLU A 239 81.30 50.54 8.14
CA GLU A 239 82.32 50.82 7.11
C GLU A 239 82.32 52.30 6.73
N ALA A 240 81.15 52.92 6.58
CA ALA A 240 81.02 54.34 6.32
C ALA A 240 81.54 55.17 7.51
N ARG A 241 81.25 54.78 8.76
CA ARG A 241 81.82 55.41 9.96
C ARG A 241 83.34 55.27 10.01
N ALA A 242 83.87 54.08 9.76
CA ALA A 242 85.32 53.84 9.71
C ALA A 242 86.00 54.57 8.55
N MET A 243 85.30 54.75 7.42
CA MET A 243 85.77 55.57 6.30
C MET A 243 85.75 57.06 6.67
N VAL A 244 84.71 57.55 7.35
CA VAL A 244 84.66 58.92 7.89
C VAL A 244 85.77 59.13 8.92
N GLU A 245 86.01 58.19 9.83
CA GLU A 245 87.11 58.26 10.79
C GLU A 245 88.47 58.31 10.10
N ARG A 246 88.71 57.44 9.11
CA ARG A 246 89.93 57.48 8.28
C ARG A 246 90.08 58.79 7.54
N ASN A 247 89.03 59.26 6.86
CA ASN A 247 89.05 60.52 6.13
C ASN A 247 89.23 61.72 7.06
N THR A 248 88.69 61.69 8.27
CA THR A 248 88.90 62.76 9.27
C THR A 248 90.30 62.70 9.88
N ALA A 249 90.90 61.53 10.04
CA ALA A 249 92.29 61.37 10.45
C ALA A 249 93.26 61.85 9.37
N GLU A 250 93.05 61.45 8.11
CA GLU A 250 93.81 61.91 6.95
C GLU A 250 93.64 63.42 6.73
N ALA A 251 92.42 63.95 6.86
CA ALA A 251 92.18 65.40 6.80
C ALA A 251 92.87 66.15 7.94
N ARG A 252 92.92 65.60 9.16
CA ARG A 252 93.69 66.18 10.28
C ARG A 252 95.18 66.16 9.98
N GLU A 253 95.72 65.07 9.45
CA GLU A 253 97.12 64.96 9.06
C GLU A 253 97.49 65.93 7.92
N LEU A 254 96.60 66.09 6.93
CA LEU A 254 96.74 67.08 5.86
C LEU A 254 96.65 68.53 6.37
N VAL A 255 95.75 68.81 7.31
CA VAL A 255 95.65 70.12 7.98
C VAL A 255 96.89 70.39 8.82
N GLU A 256 97.45 69.38 9.49
CA GLU A 256 98.66 69.52 10.30
C GLU A 256 99.91 69.72 9.44
N LYS A 257 100.04 68.98 8.32
CA LYS A 257 101.09 69.18 7.32
C LYS A 257 101.00 70.56 6.65
N SER A 258 99.80 70.97 6.21
CA SER A 258 99.60 72.30 5.61
C SER A 258 99.77 73.43 6.61
N ALA A 259 99.44 73.22 7.90
CA ALA A 259 99.74 74.19 8.96
C ALA A 259 101.24 74.28 9.26
N ALA A 260 101.99 73.19 9.16
CA ALA A 260 103.45 73.20 9.29
C ALA A 260 104.13 73.89 8.09
N GLU A 261 103.65 73.63 6.87
CA GLU A 261 104.10 74.30 5.65
C GLU A 261 103.76 75.80 5.64
N ALA A 262 102.56 76.18 6.08
CA ALA A 262 102.17 77.58 6.23
C ALA A 262 103.03 78.31 7.28
N ARG A 263 103.37 77.66 8.40
CA ARG A 263 104.29 78.23 9.40
C ARG A 263 105.71 78.39 8.85
N ALA A 264 106.19 77.42 8.08
CA ALA A 264 107.51 77.52 7.42
C ALA A 264 107.57 78.65 6.38
N LEU A 265 106.48 78.85 5.62
CA LEU A 265 106.34 79.96 4.67
C LEU A 265 106.22 81.33 5.36
N VAL A 266 105.55 81.41 6.51
CA VAL A 266 105.48 82.64 7.31
C VAL A 266 106.85 83.01 7.87
N VAL A 267 107.63 82.05 8.38
CA VAL A 267 109.01 82.30 8.84
C VAL A 267 109.92 82.77 7.70
N GLN A 268 109.83 82.15 6.51
CA GLN A 268 110.59 82.62 5.33
C GLN A 268 110.14 84.00 4.82
N ALA A 269 108.85 84.34 4.93
CA ALA A 269 108.32 85.64 4.58
C ALA A 269 108.76 86.73 5.58
N GLU A 270 108.85 86.42 6.87
CA GLU A 270 109.33 87.34 7.91
C GLU A 270 110.84 87.59 7.78
N GLU A 271 111.64 86.56 7.47
CA GLU A 271 113.08 86.71 7.24
C GLU A 271 113.39 87.53 5.97
N SER A 272 112.59 87.38 4.91
CA SER A 272 112.74 88.18 3.68
C SER A 272 112.27 89.63 3.86
N LEU A 273 111.22 89.88 4.67
CA LEU A 273 110.80 91.22 5.07
C LEU A 273 111.81 91.93 5.99
N ALA A 274 112.49 91.19 6.88
CA ALA A 274 113.56 91.74 7.72
C ALA A 274 114.78 92.18 6.90
N ARG A 275 115.23 91.35 5.95
CA ARG A 275 116.34 91.69 5.03
C ARG A 275 116.00 92.89 4.12
N SER A 276 114.78 92.93 3.59
CA SER A 276 114.33 94.05 2.76
C SER A 276 114.21 95.38 3.53
N ARG A 277 113.92 95.33 4.83
CA ARG A 277 113.89 96.52 5.70
C ARG A 277 115.29 97.04 6.00
N GLU A 278 116.25 96.17 6.34
CA GLU A 278 117.66 96.58 6.55
C GLU A 278 118.29 97.17 5.28
N GLU A 279 118.02 96.61 4.11
CA GLU A 279 118.51 97.15 2.83
C GLU A 279 117.91 98.52 2.51
N ARG A 280 116.62 98.72 2.81
CA ARG A 280 115.95 100.03 2.64
C ARG A 280 116.50 101.10 3.56
N ASP A 281 116.87 100.74 4.79
CA ASP A 281 117.38 101.71 5.76
C ASP A 281 118.83 102.10 5.45
N ARG A 282 119.66 101.15 5.00
CA ARG A 282 121.01 101.45 4.46
C ARG A 282 120.97 102.36 3.23
N ALA A 283 120.08 102.07 2.27
CA ALA A 283 119.94 102.90 1.07
C ALA A 283 119.45 104.34 1.38
N ARG A 284 118.66 104.51 2.46
CA ARG A 284 118.19 105.83 2.91
C ARG A 284 119.27 106.64 3.61
N GLU A 285 120.16 106.00 4.36
CA GLU A 285 121.30 106.68 4.97
C GLU A 285 122.36 107.08 3.93
N GLU A 286 122.64 106.22 2.95
CA GLU A 286 123.52 106.55 1.82
C GLU A 286 123.00 107.74 1.01
N SER A 287 121.72 107.72 0.60
CA SER A 287 121.10 108.86 -0.12
C SER A 287 121.08 110.16 0.68
N ARG A 288 120.99 110.10 2.02
CA ARG A 288 121.08 111.31 2.87
C ARG A 288 122.50 111.86 2.89
N SER A 289 123.50 110.98 3.05
CA SER A 289 124.91 111.37 3.06
C SER A 289 125.36 112.00 1.73
N GLU A 290 124.87 111.48 0.60
CA GLU A 290 125.12 112.05 -0.72
C GLU A 290 124.43 113.41 -0.92
N ASN A 291 123.20 113.59 -0.41
CA ASN A 291 122.50 114.87 -0.53
C ASN A 291 123.18 115.98 0.28
N ASP A 292 123.72 115.64 1.45
CA ASP A 292 124.44 116.60 2.30
C ASP A 292 125.79 117.01 1.71
N LEU A 293 126.51 116.08 1.06
CA LEU A 293 127.73 116.38 0.30
C LEU A 293 127.45 117.27 -0.92
N LEU A 294 126.43 116.95 -1.72
CA LEU A 294 126.05 117.75 -2.88
C LEU A 294 125.58 119.17 -2.49
N ARG A 295 124.91 119.31 -1.33
CA ARG A 295 124.53 120.63 -0.78
C ARG A 295 125.74 121.43 -0.31
N ALA A 296 126.77 120.79 0.22
CA ALA A 296 128.02 121.44 0.61
C ALA A 296 128.83 121.91 -0.62
N GLU A 297 128.95 121.07 -1.65
CA GLU A 297 129.59 121.43 -2.92
C GLU A 297 128.87 122.57 -3.64
N LEU A 298 127.52 122.56 -3.68
CA LEU A 298 126.76 123.63 -4.30
C LEU A 298 126.94 124.99 -3.58
N ARG A 299 127.18 124.99 -2.26
CA ARG A 299 127.51 126.22 -1.53
C ARG A 299 128.90 126.74 -1.88
N LEU A 300 129.89 125.84 -1.99
CA LEU A 300 131.26 126.18 -2.37
C LEU A 300 131.33 126.76 -3.79
N GLU A 301 130.60 126.17 -4.74
CA GLU A 301 130.55 126.67 -6.11
C GLU A 301 129.79 128.01 -6.24
N ARG A 302 128.75 128.22 -5.43
CA ARG A 302 128.09 129.54 -5.38
C ARG A 302 129.01 130.63 -4.83
N ALA A 303 129.79 130.32 -3.80
CA ALA A 303 130.80 131.26 -3.28
C ALA A 303 131.89 131.56 -4.32
N ARG A 304 132.39 130.55 -5.04
CA ARG A 304 133.37 130.74 -6.14
C ARG A 304 132.83 131.60 -7.28
N LEU A 305 131.55 131.43 -7.64
CA LEU A 305 130.88 132.24 -8.65
C LEU A 305 130.64 133.68 -8.20
N GLU A 306 130.35 133.90 -6.91
CA GLU A 306 130.23 135.24 -6.34
C GLU A 306 131.59 135.96 -6.30
N ASP A 307 132.66 135.28 -5.90
CA ASP A 307 134.03 135.83 -5.94
C ASP A 307 134.47 136.15 -7.38
N SER A 308 134.25 135.22 -8.32
CA SER A 308 134.59 135.44 -9.74
C SER A 308 133.80 136.60 -10.38
N ARG A 309 132.55 136.82 -9.92
CA ARG A 309 131.74 137.97 -10.35
C ARG A 309 132.25 139.27 -9.76
N ALA A 310 132.65 139.27 -8.49
CA ALA A 310 133.26 140.43 -7.85
C ALA A 310 134.60 140.80 -8.53
N GLU A 311 135.42 139.81 -8.90
CA GLU A 311 136.66 140.04 -9.66
C GLU A 311 136.40 140.60 -11.06
N LEU A 312 135.37 140.12 -11.77
CA LEU A 312 134.97 140.66 -13.07
C LEU A 312 134.40 142.08 -12.97
N GLU A 313 133.64 142.39 -11.92
CA GLU A 313 133.16 143.76 -11.66
C GLU A 313 134.32 144.70 -11.31
N ALA A 314 135.27 144.26 -10.49
CA ALA A 314 136.49 145.02 -10.18
C ALA A 314 137.32 145.29 -11.45
N ALA A 315 137.57 144.27 -12.28
CA ALA A 315 138.30 144.42 -13.54
C ALA A 315 137.57 145.33 -14.54
N ARG A 316 136.23 145.31 -14.57
CA ARG A 316 135.43 146.23 -15.40
C ARG A 316 135.49 147.66 -14.88
N ALA A 317 135.50 147.86 -13.56
CA ALA A 317 135.67 149.17 -12.95
C ALA A 317 137.08 149.73 -13.21
N GLU A 318 138.13 148.90 -13.15
CA GLU A 318 139.50 149.29 -13.51
C GLU A 318 139.62 149.61 -15.01
N ALA A 319 139.01 148.82 -15.88
CA ALA A 319 138.98 149.11 -17.32
C ALA A 319 138.22 150.41 -17.63
N ALA A 320 137.15 150.72 -16.89
CA ALA A 320 136.43 151.98 -17.01
C ALA A 320 137.29 153.17 -16.55
N GLN A 321 138.02 153.04 -15.43
CA GLN A 321 138.95 154.07 -14.96
C GLN A 321 140.12 154.30 -15.94
N LEU A 322 140.66 153.23 -16.55
CA LEU A 322 141.70 153.35 -17.57
C LEU A 322 141.19 154.01 -18.86
N ARG A 323 139.92 153.75 -19.24
CA ARG A 323 139.27 154.46 -20.36
C ARG A 323 139.04 155.94 -20.03
N GLU A 324 138.57 156.28 -18.83
CA GLU A 324 138.45 157.69 -18.42
C GLU A 324 139.80 158.39 -18.40
N ARG A 325 140.87 157.71 -17.95
CA ARG A 325 142.23 158.26 -17.99
C ARG A 325 142.76 158.44 -19.41
N ALA A 326 142.44 157.53 -20.34
CA ALA A 326 142.80 157.67 -21.74
C ALA A 326 142.03 158.81 -22.43
N VAL A 327 140.73 158.95 -22.16
CA VAL A 327 139.90 160.06 -22.68
C VAL A 327 140.35 161.41 -22.11
N ALA A 328 140.74 161.47 -20.82
CA ALA A 328 141.30 162.67 -20.22
C ALA A 328 142.71 163.02 -20.76
N ALA A 329 143.45 162.04 -21.27
CA ALA A 329 144.75 162.25 -21.92
C ALA A 329 144.61 162.78 -23.35
N GLU A 330 143.62 162.31 -24.13
CA GLU A 330 143.37 162.81 -25.48
C GLU A 330 142.85 164.26 -25.48
N LEU A 331 142.06 164.66 -24.48
CA LEU A 331 141.54 166.03 -24.39
C LEU A 331 142.58 167.10 -23.96
N ARG A 332 143.84 166.73 -23.71
CA ARG A 332 144.94 167.69 -23.43
C ARG A 332 145.84 167.97 -24.64
N PHE A 333 145.52 167.45 -25.83
CA PHE A 333 146.32 167.63 -27.05
C PHE A 333 145.59 168.25 -28.25
N THR A 334 144.43 168.89 -28.04
CA THR A 334 143.76 169.76 -29.04
C THR A 334 143.16 170.98 -28.35
#